data_AF-I3CG32-F1
#
_entry.id   AF-I3CG32-F1
#
_cell.length_a   1.000
_cell.length_b   1.000
_cell.length_c   1.000
_cell.angle_alpha   90.00
_cell.angle_beta   90.00
_cell.angle_gamma   90.00
#
_symmetry.space_group_name_H-M   'P 1'
#
loop_
_entity.id
_entity.type
_entity.pdbx_description
1 polymer ?
#
loop_
_entity_poly.entity_id
_entity_poly.type
_entity_poly.pdbx_seq_one_letter_code
_entity_poly.pdbx_strand_id
1 'polypeptide(L)'
;MAEHILFLTGKLAEANLKRVLASIEPLSFTYEVHQLGLTVAGLMTADMIKRRLTDTRQATRIIVPGRCRGDLNALSVHLGIPVERGTDDLKDLPEFFGKKHHKADLSQYDVLIFAEIVDASQRSIEAVVKRAQYYHAMGANVIDLGCLPDTPFPHLADCITALHEQGFKVSVDSMQATELLQAGKAGADYLLSLKESTLWIVDEVASTPVLIPEQPEDMDSLYRAIAHLQQKQRAFFADPILDPIPFGFTDSLVRYHSLRRTLPDVPIMMGIGNITELTDADTAGMNALLMGIINELNINAVLATEVSTHARRAIREADFARRLMYFAKTHQSLPKGIHRGLMGLHEKRPFPDSADEIKELAKTVRDPSFRIQTSESGIHIYNRDGHYLAQDPFQLFPHLNLAEDGSHAFYIGVETARAQIAWQLGKRYTQDQELQWGVAVEMPESKVTPQTDNKNDEAYICLACGFVYKEAIGIPNAGIPAGTAWADMPSDWVCPVCGVMKTEFEKVIKS
;
A
#
# COMPACT_ATOMS: atom_id res chain seq x y z
N MET A 1 36.71 2.19 9.70
CA MET A 1 36.76 3.65 9.45
C MET A 1 35.50 4.24 10.02
N ALA A 2 35.57 5.39 10.70
CA ALA A 2 34.36 6.09 11.13
C ALA A 2 33.54 6.46 9.90
N GLU A 3 32.24 6.18 9.92
CA GLU A 3 31.35 6.48 8.80
C GLU A 3 31.31 8.00 8.55
N HIS A 4 31.50 8.43 7.30
CA HIS A 4 31.35 9.82 6.88
C HIS A 4 30.27 9.92 5.79
N ILE A 5 29.16 10.60 6.09
CA ILE A 5 27.98 10.67 5.22
C ILE A 5 27.89 12.05 4.58
N LEU A 6 27.80 12.09 3.25
CA LEU A 6 27.49 13.30 2.50
C LEU A 6 25.99 13.36 2.19
N PHE A 7 25.30 14.36 2.74
CA PHE A 7 23.89 14.62 2.44
C PHE A 7 23.75 15.61 1.31
N LEU A 8 23.05 15.21 0.26
CA LEU A 8 22.75 16.07 -0.90
C LEU A 8 21.38 16.71 -0.73
N THR A 9 21.30 18.02 -0.95
CA THR A 9 20.04 18.76 -0.77
C THR A 9 19.89 19.95 -1.73
N GLY A 10 18.70 20.57 -1.69
CA GLY A 10 18.40 21.83 -2.36
C GLY A 10 18.41 23.02 -1.38
N LYS A 11 18.42 24.25 -1.92
CA LYS A 11 18.55 25.49 -1.16
C LYS A 11 17.51 25.64 -0.05
N LEU A 12 16.25 25.29 -0.32
CA LEU A 12 15.16 25.45 0.64
C LEU A 12 15.25 24.46 1.81
N ALA A 13 15.85 23.29 1.60
CA ALA A 13 15.88 22.20 2.58
C ALA A 13 17.17 22.20 3.43
N GLU A 14 18.21 22.95 3.03
CA GLU A 14 19.53 22.91 3.65
C GLU A 14 19.53 23.28 5.15
N ALA A 15 18.91 24.40 5.51
CA ALA A 15 18.86 24.87 6.89
C ALA A 15 18.10 23.90 7.80
N ASN A 16 17.00 23.31 7.31
CA ASN A 16 16.21 22.34 8.06
C ASN A 16 16.97 21.01 8.22
N LEU A 17 17.62 20.53 7.16
CA LEU A 17 18.45 19.32 7.20
C LEU A 17 19.56 19.44 8.24
N LYS A 18 20.28 20.58 8.28
CA LYS A 18 21.31 20.84 9.30
C LYS A 18 20.75 20.80 10.71
N ARG A 19 19.56 21.37 10.93
CA ARG A 19 18.88 21.36 12.24
C ARG A 19 18.49 19.96 12.68
N VAL A 20 17.91 19.16 11.76
CA VAL A 20 17.50 17.79 12.08
C VAL A 20 18.71 16.90 12.34
N LEU A 21 19.77 16.97 11.53
CA LEU A 21 20.98 16.19 11.77
C LEU A 21 21.62 16.53 13.12
N ALA A 22 21.59 17.80 13.53
CA ALA A 22 22.06 18.23 14.84
C ALA A 22 21.18 17.72 16.00
N SER A 23 19.92 17.32 15.77
CA SER A 23 19.05 16.78 16.81
C SER A 23 19.16 15.26 16.97
N ILE A 24 19.95 14.57 16.13
CA ILE A 24 20.19 13.13 16.22
C ILE A 24 21.41 12.92 17.12
N GLU A 25 21.23 12.82 18.44
CA GLU A 25 22.35 12.54 19.37
C GLU A 25 22.13 11.23 20.15
N PRO A 26 23.17 10.40 20.34
CA PRO A 26 24.53 10.52 19.77
C PRO A 26 24.62 10.00 18.32
N LEU A 27 25.38 10.70 17.46
CA LEU A 27 25.69 10.21 16.11
C LEU A 27 26.77 9.13 16.15
N SER A 28 26.53 8.02 15.44
CA SER A 28 27.56 7.00 15.17
C SER A 28 28.45 7.34 13.96
N PHE A 29 28.18 8.45 13.28
CA PHE A 29 28.81 8.88 12.04
C PHE A 29 29.12 10.38 12.04
N THR A 30 30.04 10.79 11.17
CA THR A 30 30.30 12.19 10.83
C THR A 30 29.57 12.55 9.54
N TYR A 31 29.26 13.81 9.29
CA TYR A 31 28.52 14.20 8.09
C TYR A 31 28.90 15.57 7.52
N GLU A 32 28.63 15.75 6.23
CA GLU A 32 28.63 17.05 5.54
C GLU A 32 27.32 17.23 4.77
N VAL A 33 26.83 18.47 4.66
CA VAL A 33 25.64 18.82 3.87
C VAL A 33 26.08 19.62 2.65
N HIS A 34 25.75 19.14 1.45
CA HIS A 34 26.09 19.78 0.19
C HIS A 34 24.84 20.15 -0.62
N GLN A 35 24.71 21.43 -0.94
CA GLN A 35 23.63 21.96 -1.78
C GLN A 35 24.03 21.90 -3.25
N LEU A 36 23.27 21.17 -4.06
CA LEU A 36 23.62 20.84 -5.47
C LEU A 36 23.21 21.91 -6.50
N GLY A 37 23.12 23.18 -6.09
CA GLY A 37 22.73 24.27 -6.99
C GLY A 37 21.28 24.20 -7.50
N LEU A 38 20.38 23.53 -6.76
CA LEU A 38 18.94 23.47 -7.04
C LEU A 38 18.13 24.07 -5.89
N THR A 39 16.96 24.64 -6.20
CA THR A 39 16.09 25.28 -5.21
C THR A 39 15.34 24.23 -4.37
N VAL A 40 14.73 23.24 -5.01
CA VAL A 40 13.87 22.21 -4.38
C VAL A 40 14.55 20.86 -4.41
N ALA A 41 14.84 20.28 -3.23
CA ALA A 41 15.55 19.01 -3.10
C ALA A 41 14.82 17.82 -3.76
N GLY A 42 13.49 17.80 -3.72
CA GLY A 42 12.67 16.70 -4.28
C GLY A 42 12.67 16.60 -5.81
N LEU A 43 13.23 17.58 -6.52
CA LEU A 43 13.41 17.53 -7.98
C LEU A 43 14.74 16.87 -8.38
N MET A 44 15.58 16.50 -7.41
CA MET A 44 16.88 15.88 -7.66
C MET A 44 16.76 14.58 -8.48
N THR A 45 17.69 14.36 -9.41
CA THR A 45 17.79 13.12 -10.18
C THR A 45 19.22 12.58 -10.15
N ALA A 46 19.36 11.28 -10.36
CA ALA A 46 20.66 10.60 -10.44
C ALA A 46 21.59 11.27 -11.47
N ASP A 47 21.08 11.62 -12.65
CA ASP A 47 21.86 12.29 -13.71
C ASP A 47 22.27 13.72 -13.37
N MET A 48 21.46 14.46 -12.60
CA MET A 48 21.86 15.77 -12.11
C MET A 48 22.97 15.65 -11.08
N ILE A 49 22.90 14.69 -10.16
CA ILE A 49 23.97 14.44 -9.19
C ILE A 49 25.25 14.09 -9.92
N LYS A 50 25.18 13.15 -10.88
CA LYS A 50 26.32 12.74 -11.70
C LYS A 50 27.05 13.92 -12.37
N ARG A 51 26.32 14.93 -12.84
CA ARG A 51 26.89 16.09 -13.55
C ARG A 51 27.37 17.19 -12.63
N ARG A 52 26.70 17.39 -11.48
CA ARG A 52 26.92 18.54 -10.61
C ARG A 52 27.77 18.23 -9.38
N LEU A 53 27.82 16.98 -8.94
CA LEU A 53 28.66 16.55 -7.84
C LEU A 53 30.07 16.27 -8.36
N THR A 54 30.99 17.20 -8.13
CA THR A 54 32.38 17.13 -8.60
C THR A 54 33.35 16.58 -7.56
N ASP A 55 32.98 16.61 -6.29
CA ASP A 55 33.77 16.13 -5.17
C ASP A 55 32.85 15.39 -4.18
N THR A 56 33.23 14.16 -3.83
CA THR A 56 32.49 13.31 -2.90
C THR A 56 32.88 13.54 -1.44
N ARG A 57 33.78 14.50 -1.18
CA ARG A 57 34.15 14.96 0.17
C ARG A 57 34.66 13.85 1.09
N GLN A 58 35.33 12.85 0.51
CA GLN A 58 35.79 11.65 1.21
C GLN A 58 34.68 10.87 1.93
N ALA A 59 33.43 11.03 1.50
CA ALA A 59 32.30 10.33 2.08
C ALA A 59 32.41 8.82 1.85
N THR A 60 32.09 8.05 2.89
CA THR A 60 31.94 6.60 2.78
C THR A 60 30.55 6.22 2.24
N ARG A 61 29.60 7.15 2.27
CA ARG A 61 28.24 6.99 1.75
C ARG A 61 27.61 8.36 1.43
N ILE A 62 26.74 8.40 0.42
CA ILE A 62 25.96 9.58 0.04
C ILE A 62 24.48 9.32 0.28
N ILE A 63 23.78 10.27 0.89
CA ILE A 63 22.33 10.23 1.07
C ILE A 63 21.67 11.35 0.28
N VAL A 64 20.76 10.97 -0.62
CA VAL A 64 19.93 11.88 -1.41
C VAL A 64 18.53 12.01 -0.79
N PRO A 65 17.74 13.04 -1.12
CA PRO A 65 16.35 13.12 -0.65
C PRO A 65 15.55 11.89 -1.09
N GLY A 66 14.57 11.44 -0.30
CA GLY A 66 13.76 10.24 -0.62
C GLY A 66 13.05 10.32 -1.98
N ARG A 67 12.68 11.54 -2.37
CA ARG A 67 12.04 11.87 -3.66
C ARG A 67 13.00 11.95 -4.85
N CYS A 68 14.30 11.76 -4.66
CA CYS A 68 15.29 11.76 -5.75
C CYS A 68 14.94 10.69 -6.78
N ARG A 69 14.87 11.04 -8.07
CA ARG A 69 14.49 10.10 -9.15
C ARG A 69 15.71 9.53 -9.87
N GLY A 70 15.53 8.43 -10.60
CA GLY A 70 16.60 7.78 -11.38
C GLY A 70 17.29 6.61 -10.66
N ASP A 71 18.20 5.96 -11.38
CA ASP A 71 18.94 4.77 -10.94
C ASP A 71 20.13 5.15 -10.05
N LEU A 72 19.99 4.90 -8.75
CA LEU A 72 21.04 5.18 -7.77
C LEU A 72 22.10 4.08 -7.69
N ASN A 73 21.81 2.87 -8.17
CA ASN A 73 22.82 1.81 -8.24
C ASN A 73 23.83 2.18 -9.32
N ALA A 74 23.36 2.61 -10.50
CA ALA A 74 24.23 3.12 -11.55
C ALA A 74 25.06 4.34 -11.10
N LEU A 75 24.44 5.25 -10.34
CA LEU A 75 25.15 6.40 -9.75
C LEU A 75 26.20 5.98 -8.72
N SER A 76 25.89 5.00 -7.87
CA SER A 76 26.83 4.45 -6.88
C SER A 76 28.07 3.85 -7.55
N VAL A 77 27.87 3.08 -8.62
CA VAL A 77 28.95 2.52 -9.43
C VAL A 77 29.79 3.63 -10.06
N HIS A 78 29.16 4.69 -10.57
CA HIS A 78 29.88 5.80 -11.18
C HIS A 78 30.73 6.62 -10.20
N LEU A 79 30.21 6.88 -9.00
CA LEU A 79 30.90 7.67 -7.97
C LEU A 79 31.87 6.84 -7.12
N GLY A 80 31.82 5.50 -7.24
CA GLY A 80 32.63 4.57 -6.43
C GLY A 80 32.25 4.53 -4.95
N ILE A 81 31.11 5.11 -4.58
CA ILE A 81 30.61 5.25 -3.21
C ILE A 81 29.11 4.89 -3.19
N PRO A 82 28.61 4.15 -2.20
CA PRO A 82 27.17 3.87 -2.07
C PRO A 82 26.33 5.14 -2.00
N VAL A 83 25.31 5.22 -2.85
CA VAL A 83 24.30 6.29 -2.85
C VAL A 83 22.95 5.70 -2.48
N GLU A 84 22.37 6.19 -1.40
CA GLU A 84 21.09 5.71 -0.86
C GLU A 84 20.04 6.82 -0.84
N ARG A 85 18.77 6.44 -0.99
CA ARG A 85 17.65 7.36 -0.73
C ARG A 85 17.48 7.51 0.76
N GLY A 86 17.51 8.75 1.21
CA GLY A 86 17.06 9.14 2.54
C GLY A 86 15.53 9.15 2.62
N THR A 87 15.02 9.80 3.65
CA THR A 87 13.59 9.92 3.89
C THR A 87 12.94 10.94 2.94
N ASP A 88 11.64 10.77 2.68
CA ASP A 88 10.86 11.76 1.92
C ASP A 88 10.71 13.08 2.68
N ASP A 89 10.64 13.01 4.01
CA ASP A 89 10.65 14.15 4.92
C ASP A 89 11.90 14.11 5.81
N LEU A 90 12.61 15.23 5.90
CA LEU A 90 13.82 15.37 6.72
C LEU A 90 13.58 15.01 8.18
N LYS A 91 12.38 15.28 8.71
CA LYS A 91 12.05 15.03 10.12
C LYS A 91 11.96 13.55 10.48
N ASP A 92 11.96 12.68 9.48
CA ASP A 92 12.03 11.23 9.67
C ASP A 92 13.48 10.71 9.73
N LEU A 93 14.50 11.56 9.45
CA LEU A 93 15.91 11.18 9.52
C LEU A 93 16.36 10.64 10.89
N PRO A 94 15.89 11.15 12.05
CA PRO A 94 16.23 10.54 13.33
C PRO A 94 15.78 9.08 13.44
N GLU A 95 14.61 8.73 12.91
CA GLU A 95 14.15 7.32 12.87
C GLU A 95 14.95 6.51 11.84
N PHE A 96 15.29 7.11 10.70
CA PHE A 96 16.12 6.51 9.65
C PHE A 96 17.50 6.06 10.18
N PHE A 97 18.12 6.84 11.07
CA PHE A 97 19.42 6.48 11.67
C PHE A 97 19.31 5.76 13.02
N GLY A 98 18.22 5.93 13.76
CA GLY A 98 18.00 5.31 15.07
C GLY A 98 17.50 3.87 15.04
N LYS A 99 17.03 3.38 13.89
CA LYS A 99 16.66 1.97 13.67
C LYS A 99 17.35 1.47 12.40
N LYS A 100 17.94 0.27 12.44
CA LYS A 100 18.40 -0.43 11.23
C LYS A 100 17.20 -0.61 10.29
N HIS A 101 17.00 0.31 9.35
CA HIS A 101 15.94 0.21 8.36
C HIS A 101 16.38 -0.77 7.27
N HIS A 102 16.31 -2.07 7.57
CA HIS A 102 16.11 -3.02 6.49
C HIS A 102 14.65 -2.85 6.05
N LYS A 103 14.44 -2.53 4.77
CA LYS A 103 13.10 -2.57 4.17
C LYS A 103 12.57 -3.98 4.40
N ALA A 104 11.52 -4.11 5.22
CA ALA A 104 10.97 -5.41 5.57
C ALA A 104 10.54 -6.14 4.30
N ASP A 105 11.09 -7.33 4.07
CA ASP A 105 10.66 -8.20 3.00
C ASP A 105 9.38 -8.92 3.42
N LEU A 106 8.24 -8.46 2.88
CA LEU A 106 6.93 -9.03 3.13
C LEU A 106 6.50 -10.01 2.00
N SER A 107 7.45 -10.55 1.23
CA SER A 107 7.15 -11.51 0.16
C SER A 107 6.72 -12.88 0.66
N GLN A 108 7.09 -13.24 1.90
CA GLN A 108 6.86 -14.56 2.48
C GLN A 108 5.61 -14.59 3.38
N TYR A 109 4.99 -15.77 3.45
CA TYR A 109 3.83 -16.09 4.28
C TYR A 109 3.70 -17.61 4.44
N ASP A 110 3.03 -18.07 5.50
CA ASP A 110 2.77 -19.48 5.82
C ASP A 110 1.28 -19.84 5.91
N VAL A 111 0.39 -18.85 5.76
CA VAL A 111 -1.07 -19.02 5.78
C VAL A 111 -1.63 -18.90 4.37
N LEU A 112 -2.35 -19.92 3.89
CA LEU A 112 -3.06 -19.88 2.60
C LEU A 112 -4.36 -19.10 2.71
N ILE A 113 -4.72 -18.36 1.65
CA ILE A 113 -6.01 -17.67 1.55
C ILE A 113 -6.87 -18.39 0.51
N PHE A 114 -8.00 -18.91 0.96
CA PHE A 114 -9.11 -19.40 0.16
C PHE A 114 -10.09 -18.23 0.02
N ALA A 115 -10.20 -17.67 -1.19
CA ALA A 115 -11.08 -16.55 -1.46
C ALA A 115 -12.38 -17.05 -2.08
N GLU A 116 -13.48 -16.86 -1.38
CA GLU A 116 -14.77 -17.43 -1.74
C GLU A 116 -15.56 -16.51 -2.68
N ILE A 117 -16.08 -17.13 -3.73
CA ILE A 117 -17.12 -16.58 -4.60
C ILE A 117 -18.45 -17.16 -4.11
N VAL A 118 -19.05 -16.51 -3.10
CA VAL A 118 -20.25 -16.99 -2.38
C VAL A 118 -21.43 -17.26 -3.31
N ASP A 119 -21.59 -16.43 -4.34
CA ASP A 119 -22.68 -16.50 -5.33
C ASP A 119 -22.26 -17.18 -6.64
N ALA A 120 -21.28 -18.11 -6.60
CA ALA A 120 -20.73 -18.74 -7.79
C ALA A 120 -21.78 -19.42 -8.67
N SER A 121 -22.78 -20.07 -8.06
CA SER A 121 -23.87 -20.76 -8.78
C SER A 121 -24.79 -19.83 -9.57
N GLN A 122 -24.78 -18.52 -9.28
CA GLN A 122 -25.59 -17.50 -9.95
C GLN A 122 -24.80 -16.71 -11.01
N ARG A 123 -23.49 -16.97 -11.15
CA ARG A 123 -22.61 -16.26 -12.07
C ARG A 123 -22.40 -17.05 -13.35
N SER A 124 -22.11 -16.36 -14.45
CA SER A 124 -21.58 -17.04 -15.63
C SER A 124 -20.14 -17.50 -15.37
N ILE A 125 -19.68 -18.50 -16.14
CA ILE A 125 -18.30 -19.00 -16.04
C ILE A 125 -17.29 -17.86 -16.24
N GLU A 126 -17.54 -16.94 -17.18
CA GLU A 126 -16.67 -15.79 -17.43
C GLU A 126 -16.64 -14.84 -16.23
N ALA A 127 -17.77 -14.64 -15.55
CA ALA A 127 -17.85 -13.81 -14.35
C ALA A 127 -17.13 -14.45 -13.17
N VAL A 128 -17.20 -15.78 -13.03
CA VAL A 128 -16.43 -16.55 -12.04
C VAL A 128 -14.93 -16.40 -12.30
N VAL A 129 -14.47 -16.63 -13.54
CA VAL A 129 -13.06 -16.48 -13.92
C VAL A 129 -12.56 -15.05 -13.68
N LYS A 130 -13.35 -14.03 -14.04
CA LYS A 130 -12.98 -12.63 -13.80
C LYS A 130 -12.84 -12.33 -12.30
N ARG A 131 -13.73 -12.86 -11.47
CA ARG A 131 -13.65 -12.70 -10.01
C ARG A 131 -12.44 -13.43 -9.42
N ALA A 132 -12.15 -14.63 -9.91
CA ALA A 132 -10.97 -15.40 -9.54
C ALA A 132 -9.66 -14.65 -9.84
N GLN A 133 -9.54 -14.07 -11.04
CA GLN A 133 -8.39 -13.23 -11.41
C GLN A 133 -8.21 -12.04 -10.46
N TYR A 134 -9.31 -11.38 -10.09
CA TYR A 134 -9.27 -10.30 -9.11
C TYR A 134 -8.79 -10.78 -7.73
N TYR A 135 -9.36 -11.87 -7.19
CA TYR A 135 -8.94 -12.39 -5.89
C TYR A 135 -7.50 -12.89 -5.89
N HIS A 136 -7.04 -13.50 -6.97
CA HIS A 136 -5.64 -13.86 -7.14
C HIS A 136 -4.72 -12.63 -7.08
N ALA A 137 -5.09 -11.55 -7.79
CA ALA A 137 -4.37 -10.28 -7.74
C ALA A 137 -4.38 -9.64 -6.34
N MET A 138 -5.43 -9.87 -5.54
CA MET A 138 -5.52 -9.41 -4.15
C MET A 138 -4.69 -10.27 -3.18
N GLY A 139 -4.25 -11.47 -3.59
CA GLY A 139 -3.36 -12.34 -2.82
C GLY A 139 -3.94 -13.72 -2.49
N ALA A 140 -5.08 -14.10 -3.03
CA ALA A 140 -5.65 -15.43 -2.84
C ALA A 140 -4.78 -16.53 -3.45
N ASN A 141 -4.67 -17.66 -2.75
CA ASN A 141 -3.97 -18.86 -3.23
C ASN A 141 -4.92 -19.85 -3.89
N VAL A 142 -6.14 -19.93 -3.36
CA VAL A 142 -7.18 -20.88 -3.79
C VAL A 142 -8.46 -20.09 -4.02
N ILE A 143 -9.17 -20.41 -5.10
CA ILE A 143 -10.48 -19.86 -5.39
C ILE A 143 -11.52 -20.85 -4.90
N ASP A 144 -12.34 -20.41 -3.95
CA ASP A 144 -13.41 -21.21 -3.40
C ASP A 144 -14.74 -20.88 -4.10
N LEU A 145 -15.42 -21.92 -4.58
CA LEU A 145 -16.73 -21.83 -5.21
C LEU A 145 -17.79 -22.15 -4.15
N GLY A 146 -18.44 -21.10 -3.63
CA GLY A 146 -19.51 -21.25 -2.65
C GLY A 146 -20.78 -21.80 -3.30
N CYS A 147 -21.29 -22.91 -2.78
CA CYS A 147 -22.62 -23.43 -3.13
C CYS A 147 -23.68 -22.81 -2.21
N LEU A 148 -24.62 -22.09 -2.82
CA LEU A 148 -25.75 -21.53 -2.10
C LEU A 148 -26.70 -22.64 -1.61
N PRO A 149 -27.24 -22.54 -0.37
CA PRO A 149 -28.24 -23.48 0.13
C PRO A 149 -29.45 -23.59 -0.81
N ASP A 150 -29.95 -24.82 -0.98
CA ASP A 150 -31.13 -25.16 -1.79
C ASP A 150 -31.10 -24.61 -3.23
N THR A 151 -29.92 -24.30 -3.76
CA THR A 151 -29.73 -23.70 -5.08
C THR A 151 -28.84 -24.60 -5.93
N PRO A 152 -29.36 -25.18 -7.03
CA PRO A 152 -28.55 -26.02 -7.91
C PRO A 152 -27.36 -25.28 -8.52
N PHE A 153 -26.22 -25.95 -8.63
CA PHE A 153 -25.04 -25.44 -9.33
C PHE A 153 -24.76 -26.25 -10.63
N PRO A 154 -25.56 -26.07 -11.69
CA PRO A 154 -25.53 -26.95 -12.86
C PRO A 154 -24.22 -26.91 -13.65
N HIS A 155 -23.52 -25.77 -13.63
CA HIS A 155 -22.27 -25.54 -14.36
C HIS A 155 -21.04 -25.61 -13.44
N LEU A 156 -21.14 -26.29 -12.29
CA LEU A 156 -20.05 -26.45 -11.32
C LEU A 156 -18.79 -27.07 -11.95
N ALA A 157 -18.94 -28.17 -12.69
CA ALA A 157 -17.82 -28.86 -13.33
C ALA A 157 -17.15 -27.98 -14.41
N ASP A 158 -17.94 -27.20 -15.14
CA ASP A 158 -17.44 -26.28 -16.16
C ASP A 158 -16.67 -25.12 -15.52
N CYS A 159 -17.16 -24.59 -14.38
CA CYS A 159 -16.43 -23.59 -13.58
C CYS A 159 -15.09 -24.12 -13.07
N ILE A 160 -15.05 -25.34 -12.52
CA ILE A 160 -13.81 -25.97 -12.05
C ILE A 160 -12.81 -26.09 -13.20
N THR A 161 -13.26 -26.63 -14.34
CA THR A 161 -12.44 -26.79 -15.55
C THR A 161 -11.88 -25.43 -16.02
N ALA A 162 -12.73 -24.42 -16.16
CA ALA A 162 -12.33 -23.10 -16.62
C ALA A 162 -11.32 -22.42 -15.67
N LEU A 163 -11.45 -22.61 -14.36
CA LEU A 163 -10.50 -22.07 -13.38
C LEU A 163 -9.15 -22.80 -13.44
N HIS A 164 -9.14 -24.12 -13.60
CA HIS A 164 -7.90 -24.89 -13.78
C HIS A 164 -7.18 -24.52 -15.08
N GLU A 165 -7.91 -24.28 -16.17
CA GLU A 165 -7.33 -23.79 -17.44
C GLU A 165 -6.61 -22.45 -17.29
N GLN A 166 -7.03 -21.62 -16.32
CA GLN A 166 -6.34 -20.38 -15.94
C GLN A 166 -5.21 -20.58 -14.92
N GLY A 167 -4.97 -21.82 -14.48
CA GLY A 167 -3.92 -22.17 -13.52
C GLY A 167 -4.29 -21.94 -12.05
N PHE A 168 -5.56 -21.68 -11.73
CA PHE A 168 -5.99 -21.53 -10.35
C PHE A 168 -6.13 -22.86 -9.64
N LYS A 169 -5.91 -22.86 -8.31
CA LYS A 169 -6.36 -23.94 -7.43
C LYS A 169 -7.82 -23.70 -7.07
N VAL A 170 -8.61 -24.78 -7.10
CA VAL A 170 -10.07 -24.68 -6.94
C VAL A 170 -10.51 -25.44 -5.70
N SER A 171 -11.33 -24.78 -4.91
CA SER A 171 -12.00 -25.32 -3.75
C SER A 171 -13.51 -25.21 -3.95
N VAL A 172 -14.29 -26.11 -3.35
CA VAL A 172 -15.75 -26.07 -3.39
C VAL A 172 -16.28 -26.22 -1.97
N ASP A 173 -17.08 -25.27 -1.53
CA ASP A 173 -17.81 -25.32 -0.26
C ASP A 173 -19.28 -25.62 -0.49
N SER A 174 -19.73 -26.78 0.01
CA SER A 174 -21.12 -27.21 -0.09
C SER A 174 -21.52 -28.05 1.11
N MET A 175 -22.77 -27.87 1.54
CA MET A 175 -23.41 -28.73 2.54
C MET A 175 -24.00 -30.01 1.93
N GLN A 176 -24.00 -30.16 0.60
CA GLN A 176 -24.59 -31.28 -0.12
C GLN A 176 -23.52 -32.28 -0.55
N ALA A 177 -23.59 -33.50 -0.02
CA ALA A 177 -22.65 -34.59 -0.34
C ALA A 177 -22.57 -34.89 -1.86
N THR A 178 -23.68 -34.75 -2.59
CA THR A 178 -23.72 -34.96 -4.04
C THR A 178 -22.92 -33.91 -4.81
N GLU A 179 -22.96 -32.65 -4.38
CA GLU A 179 -22.19 -31.57 -4.99
C GLU A 179 -20.70 -31.70 -4.69
N LEU A 180 -20.34 -32.05 -3.45
CA LEU A 180 -18.95 -32.33 -3.07
C LEU A 180 -18.37 -33.51 -3.88
N LEU A 181 -19.13 -34.60 -4.04
CA LEU A 181 -18.71 -35.73 -4.87
C LEU A 181 -18.55 -35.33 -6.34
N GLN A 182 -19.49 -34.56 -6.88
CA GLN A 182 -19.40 -34.06 -8.26
C GLN A 182 -18.19 -33.15 -8.45
N ALA A 183 -17.95 -32.22 -7.52
CA ALA A 183 -16.80 -31.32 -7.53
C ALA A 183 -15.48 -32.10 -7.51
N GLY A 184 -15.34 -33.08 -6.61
CA GLY A 184 -14.14 -33.89 -6.53
C GLY A 184 -13.91 -34.74 -7.77
N LYS A 185 -14.98 -35.26 -8.39
CA LYS A 185 -14.89 -35.97 -9.69
C LYS A 185 -14.55 -35.05 -10.86
N ALA A 186 -14.97 -33.79 -10.81
CA ALA A 186 -14.60 -32.75 -11.77
C ALA A 186 -13.16 -32.23 -11.56
N GLY A 187 -12.48 -32.66 -10.48
CA GLY A 187 -11.07 -32.37 -10.24
C GLY A 187 -10.79 -31.24 -9.25
N ALA A 188 -11.78 -30.77 -8.48
CA ALA A 188 -11.54 -29.77 -7.44
C ALA A 188 -10.38 -30.17 -6.52
N ASP A 189 -9.47 -29.25 -6.22
CA ASP A 189 -8.29 -29.52 -5.39
C ASP A 189 -8.67 -29.72 -3.92
N TYR A 190 -9.67 -28.97 -3.45
CA TYR A 190 -10.18 -28.99 -2.08
C TYR A 190 -11.70 -29.12 -2.05
N LEU A 191 -12.19 -29.77 -0.98
CA LEU A 191 -13.63 -29.87 -0.68
C LEU A 191 -13.85 -29.41 0.76
N LEU A 192 -14.68 -28.38 0.95
CA LEU A 192 -14.97 -27.83 2.26
C LEU A 192 -16.18 -28.50 2.90
N SER A 193 -16.29 -28.32 4.21
CA SER A 193 -17.47 -28.72 4.99
C SER A 193 -17.75 -30.23 5.05
N LEU A 194 -16.71 -31.07 4.95
CA LEU A 194 -16.87 -32.52 5.15
C LEU A 194 -17.05 -32.84 6.63
N LYS A 195 -18.06 -33.66 6.92
CA LYS A 195 -18.43 -34.12 8.26
C LYS A 195 -18.10 -35.60 8.42
N GLU A 196 -18.20 -36.11 9.65
CA GLU A 196 -18.08 -37.55 9.91
C GLU A 196 -19.07 -38.36 9.05
N SER A 197 -20.31 -37.88 8.91
CA SER A 197 -21.35 -38.51 8.09
C SER A 197 -21.08 -38.51 6.58
N THR A 198 -20.26 -37.60 6.07
CA THR A 198 -19.94 -37.47 4.62
C THR A 198 -18.50 -37.90 4.29
N LEU A 199 -17.76 -38.41 5.26
CA LEU A 199 -16.34 -38.74 5.12
C LEU A 199 -16.06 -39.82 4.08
N TRP A 200 -17.05 -40.66 3.73
CA TRP A 200 -16.92 -41.66 2.67
C TRP A 200 -16.55 -41.05 1.31
N ILE A 201 -16.85 -39.77 1.05
CA ILE A 201 -16.50 -39.07 -0.19
C ILE A 201 -14.98 -39.08 -0.41
N VAL A 202 -14.18 -39.04 0.65
CA VAL A 202 -12.71 -38.99 0.57
C VAL A 202 -12.10 -40.24 -0.06
N ASP A 203 -12.84 -41.34 -0.13
CA ASP A 203 -12.42 -42.58 -0.78
C ASP A 203 -12.76 -42.60 -2.27
N GLU A 204 -13.62 -41.68 -2.73
CA GLU A 204 -14.11 -41.60 -4.11
C GLU A 204 -13.39 -40.53 -4.95
N VAL A 205 -12.67 -39.61 -4.30
CA VAL A 205 -12.07 -38.42 -4.96
C VAL A 205 -10.65 -38.15 -4.49
N ALA A 206 -9.84 -37.49 -5.33
CA ALA A 206 -8.46 -37.15 -4.98
C ALA A 206 -8.33 -35.90 -4.10
N SER A 207 -9.38 -35.07 -4.05
CA SER A 207 -9.41 -33.77 -3.38
C SER A 207 -9.02 -33.82 -1.90
N THR A 208 -8.41 -32.74 -1.41
CA THR A 208 -8.05 -32.58 0.01
C THR A 208 -9.26 -32.03 0.78
N PRO A 209 -9.81 -32.77 1.75
CA PRO A 209 -10.98 -32.32 2.50
C PRO A 209 -10.62 -31.30 3.60
N VAL A 210 -11.54 -30.38 3.86
CA VAL A 210 -11.61 -29.61 5.10
C VAL A 210 -12.71 -30.22 5.96
N LEU A 211 -12.31 -30.70 7.14
CA LEU A 211 -13.17 -31.38 8.09
C LEU A 211 -13.78 -30.38 9.06
N ILE A 212 -15.10 -30.45 9.19
CA ILE A 212 -15.86 -29.69 10.18
C ILE A 212 -16.58 -30.63 11.15
N PRO A 213 -16.95 -30.16 12.35
CA PRO A 213 -17.86 -30.86 13.24
C PRO A 213 -19.22 -31.18 12.59
N GLU A 214 -19.88 -32.25 13.05
CA GLU A 214 -21.24 -32.58 12.62
C GLU A 214 -22.23 -31.45 12.99
N GLN A 215 -22.03 -30.89 14.19
CA GLN A 215 -22.65 -29.67 14.72
C GLN A 215 -21.54 -28.77 15.28
N PRO A 216 -21.65 -27.42 15.23
CA PRO A 216 -20.54 -26.51 15.56
C PRO A 216 -19.82 -26.75 16.90
N GLU A 217 -20.54 -27.24 17.92
CA GLU A 217 -19.98 -27.52 19.25
C GLU A 217 -19.49 -28.97 19.43
N ASP A 218 -19.80 -29.88 18.49
CA ASP A 218 -19.47 -31.31 18.56
C ASP A 218 -18.03 -31.58 18.11
N MET A 219 -17.08 -31.16 18.95
CA MET A 219 -15.65 -31.41 18.71
C MET A 219 -15.29 -32.90 18.68
N ASP A 220 -16.07 -33.77 19.33
CA ASP A 220 -15.82 -35.21 19.33
C ASP A 220 -15.99 -35.81 17.93
N SER A 221 -17.00 -35.35 17.17
CA SER A 221 -17.16 -35.73 15.75
C SER A 221 -15.97 -35.30 14.89
N LEU A 222 -15.46 -34.08 15.09
CA LEU A 222 -14.30 -33.58 14.38
C LEU A 222 -13.05 -34.42 14.72
N TYR A 223 -12.83 -34.76 15.99
CA TYR A 223 -11.70 -35.59 16.40
C TYR A 223 -11.75 -36.99 15.78
N ARG A 224 -12.93 -37.62 15.68
CA ARG A 224 -13.09 -38.91 15.02
C ARG A 224 -12.80 -38.81 13.52
N ALA A 225 -13.28 -37.77 12.85
CA ALA A 225 -12.98 -37.51 11.44
C ALA A 225 -11.47 -37.30 11.18
N ILE A 226 -10.81 -36.53 12.05
CA ILE A 226 -9.35 -36.33 12.01
C ILE A 226 -8.62 -37.66 12.17
N ALA A 227 -8.95 -38.43 13.20
CA ALA A 227 -8.30 -39.72 13.46
C ALA A 227 -8.46 -40.68 12.27
N HIS A 228 -9.62 -40.67 11.62
CA HIS A 228 -9.88 -41.48 10.44
C HIS A 228 -8.95 -41.12 9.26
N LEU A 229 -8.77 -39.82 8.94
CA LEU A 229 -7.88 -39.41 7.85
C LEU A 229 -6.40 -39.55 8.18
N GLN A 230 -6.01 -39.37 9.44
CA GLN A 230 -4.65 -39.65 9.89
C GLN A 230 -4.29 -41.14 9.72
N GLN A 231 -5.20 -42.06 10.07
CA GLN A 231 -5.00 -43.50 9.86
C GLN A 231 -4.83 -43.83 8.37
N LYS A 232 -5.57 -43.15 7.49
CA LYS A 232 -5.44 -43.29 6.03
C LYS A 232 -4.24 -42.56 5.44
N GLN A 233 -3.50 -41.77 6.22
CA GLN A 233 -2.42 -40.90 5.75
C GLN A 233 -2.85 -39.94 4.63
N ARG A 234 -4.10 -39.46 4.68
CA ARG A 234 -4.64 -38.49 3.73
C ARG A 234 -4.40 -37.08 4.26
N ALA A 235 -4.03 -36.16 3.39
CA ALA A 235 -3.95 -34.74 3.74
C ALA A 235 -5.36 -34.18 4.00
N PHE A 236 -5.48 -33.24 4.94
CA PHE A 236 -6.73 -32.55 5.27
C PHE A 236 -6.43 -31.23 6.01
N PHE A 237 -7.45 -30.40 6.15
CA PHE A 237 -7.50 -29.36 7.18
C PHE A 237 -8.63 -29.66 8.17
N ALA A 238 -8.47 -29.26 9.43
CA ALA A 238 -9.54 -29.24 10.41
C ALA A 238 -10.04 -27.82 10.62
N ASP A 239 -11.36 -27.64 10.73
CA ASP A 239 -11.99 -26.36 11.00
C ASP A 239 -13.06 -26.50 12.10
N PRO A 240 -12.78 -26.09 13.35
CA PRO A 240 -13.73 -25.99 14.46
C PRO A 240 -14.87 -24.99 14.30
N ILE A 241 -14.94 -24.27 13.17
CA ILE A 241 -15.89 -23.22 12.83
C ILE A 241 -15.73 -21.99 13.73
N LEU A 242 -15.49 -20.83 13.12
CA LEU A 242 -15.43 -19.54 13.82
C LEU A 242 -16.82 -18.90 13.85
N ASP A 243 -17.35 -18.66 15.05
CA ASP A 243 -18.67 -18.06 15.23
C ASP A 243 -18.63 -16.53 15.13
N PRO A 244 -19.72 -15.86 14.71
CA PRO A 244 -19.77 -14.42 14.59
C PRO A 244 -19.80 -13.70 15.95
N ILE A 245 -19.49 -12.41 15.96
CA ILE A 245 -19.63 -11.56 17.15
C ILE A 245 -21.09 -11.09 17.28
N PRO A 246 -21.70 -11.11 18.48
CA PRO A 246 -21.22 -11.64 19.77
C PRO A 246 -21.67 -13.08 20.04
N PHE A 247 -22.09 -13.83 19.01
CA PHE A 247 -22.77 -15.12 19.14
C PHE A 247 -21.79 -16.31 19.15
N GLY A 248 -20.92 -16.37 20.16
CA GLY A 248 -20.02 -17.52 20.36
C GLY A 248 -18.60 -17.35 19.85
N PHE A 249 -18.24 -16.19 19.27
CA PHE A 249 -16.88 -15.89 18.78
C PHE A 249 -15.78 -16.30 19.77
N THR A 250 -15.87 -15.86 21.03
CA THR A 250 -14.84 -16.20 22.04
C THR A 250 -14.76 -17.69 22.32
N ASP A 251 -15.89 -18.38 22.43
CA ASP A 251 -15.93 -19.82 22.67
C ASP A 251 -15.35 -20.57 21.46
N SER A 252 -15.60 -20.10 20.24
CA SER A 252 -14.98 -20.65 19.03
C SER A 252 -13.46 -20.51 19.01
N LEU A 253 -12.90 -19.37 19.45
CA LEU A 253 -11.45 -19.21 19.62
C LEU A 253 -10.88 -20.20 20.65
N VAL A 254 -11.63 -20.49 21.73
CA VAL A 254 -11.25 -21.52 22.70
C VAL A 254 -11.26 -22.91 22.08
N ARG A 255 -12.18 -23.21 21.15
CA ARG A 255 -12.18 -24.46 20.37
C ARG A 255 -10.93 -24.58 19.49
N TYR A 256 -10.56 -23.52 18.75
CA TYR A 256 -9.31 -23.50 17.97
C TYR A 256 -8.06 -23.71 18.84
N HIS A 257 -7.97 -22.99 19.96
CA HIS A 257 -6.86 -23.13 20.90
C HIS A 257 -6.79 -24.55 21.48
N SER A 258 -7.94 -25.13 21.85
CA SER A 258 -8.01 -26.49 22.38
C SER A 258 -7.62 -27.54 21.34
N LEU A 259 -8.05 -27.38 20.09
CA LEU A 259 -7.66 -28.25 18.98
C LEU A 259 -6.14 -28.20 18.77
N ARG A 260 -5.54 -27.00 18.63
CA ARG A 260 -4.09 -26.86 18.43
C ARG A 260 -3.28 -27.44 19.60
N ARG A 261 -3.74 -27.29 20.83
CA ARG A 261 -3.07 -27.88 22.00
C ARG A 261 -3.15 -29.41 22.02
N THR A 262 -4.29 -29.96 21.60
CA THR A 262 -4.55 -31.41 21.63
C THR A 262 -3.87 -32.13 20.47
N LEU A 263 -3.85 -31.51 19.29
CA LEU A 263 -3.28 -32.05 18.06
C LEU A 263 -2.31 -31.02 17.42
N PRO A 264 -1.07 -30.92 17.93
CA PRO A 264 -0.14 -29.84 17.57
C PRO A 264 0.25 -29.75 16.09
N ASP A 265 0.23 -30.87 15.37
CA ASP A 265 0.70 -30.96 13.99
C ASP A 265 -0.42 -30.96 12.95
N VAL A 266 -1.69 -30.96 13.38
CA VAL A 266 -2.82 -31.00 12.45
C VAL A 266 -2.93 -29.68 11.69
N PRO A 267 -3.06 -29.68 10.35
CA PRO A 267 -3.32 -28.47 9.59
C PRO A 267 -4.71 -27.93 9.93
N ILE A 268 -4.81 -26.62 10.21
CA ILE A 268 -6.07 -25.97 10.58
C ILE A 268 -6.46 -24.93 9.53
N MET A 269 -7.75 -24.87 9.21
CA MET A 269 -8.38 -23.80 8.45
C MET A 269 -9.27 -22.97 9.40
N MET A 270 -9.38 -21.66 9.15
CA MET A 270 -10.32 -20.78 9.86
C MET A 270 -11.10 -19.89 8.89
N GLY A 271 -12.43 -20.00 8.89
CA GLY A 271 -13.29 -19.04 8.19
C GLY A 271 -13.37 -17.70 8.90
N ILE A 272 -12.80 -16.65 8.32
CA ILE A 272 -12.76 -15.31 8.94
C ILE A 272 -13.92 -14.40 8.49
N GLY A 273 -14.67 -14.79 7.47
CA GLY A 273 -15.79 -14.03 6.90
C GLY A 273 -16.86 -13.67 7.93
N ASN A 274 -17.17 -14.56 8.87
CA ASN A 274 -18.14 -14.33 9.95
C ASN A 274 -17.80 -13.12 10.84
N ILE A 275 -16.53 -12.71 10.85
CA ILE A 275 -16.08 -11.55 11.60
C ILE A 275 -16.04 -10.34 10.69
N THR A 276 -15.32 -10.43 9.56
CA THR A 276 -15.08 -9.30 8.66
C THR A 276 -16.33 -8.81 7.91
N GLU A 277 -17.29 -9.69 7.60
CA GLU A 277 -18.51 -9.33 6.87
C GLU A 277 -19.65 -8.90 7.80
N LEU A 278 -19.74 -9.49 8.99
CA LEU A 278 -20.89 -9.32 9.89
C LEU A 278 -20.64 -8.27 10.99
N THR A 279 -19.60 -7.45 10.84
CA THR A 279 -19.24 -6.37 11.78
C THR A 279 -18.97 -5.09 11.01
N ASP A 280 -19.72 -4.03 11.31
CA ASP A 280 -19.47 -2.67 10.79
C ASP A 280 -18.27 -2.02 11.50
N ALA A 281 -17.05 -2.41 11.11
CA ALA A 281 -15.80 -1.84 11.60
C ALA A 281 -14.68 -2.04 10.56
N ASP A 282 -13.65 -1.19 10.56
CA ASP A 282 -12.57 -1.29 9.57
C ASP A 282 -11.91 -2.67 9.53
N THR A 283 -12.08 -3.36 8.40
CA THR A 283 -11.62 -4.73 8.20
C THR A 283 -10.09 -4.85 8.31
N ALA A 284 -9.33 -3.78 8.04
CA ALA A 284 -7.88 -3.79 8.16
C ALA A 284 -7.40 -4.08 9.60
N GLY A 285 -8.08 -3.50 10.60
CA GLY A 285 -7.77 -3.74 12.01
C GLY A 285 -8.21 -5.13 12.47
N MET A 286 -9.36 -5.59 12.00
CA MET A 286 -9.89 -6.92 12.29
C MET A 286 -9.01 -8.01 11.71
N ASN A 287 -8.61 -7.87 10.44
CA ASN A 287 -7.65 -8.76 9.77
C ASN A 287 -6.30 -8.77 10.48
N ALA A 288 -5.81 -7.63 10.99
CA ALA A 288 -4.58 -7.59 11.79
C ALA A 288 -4.70 -8.44 13.06
N LEU A 289 -5.81 -8.30 13.80
CA LEU A 289 -6.04 -9.06 15.03
C LEU A 289 -6.22 -10.56 14.76
N LEU A 290 -7.10 -10.92 13.82
CA LEU A 290 -7.38 -12.30 13.45
C LEU A 290 -6.11 -13.00 12.96
N MET A 291 -5.32 -12.33 12.12
CA MET A 291 -4.09 -12.92 11.59
C MET A 291 -2.99 -13.07 12.65
N GLY A 292 -3.00 -12.21 13.69
CA GLY A 292 -2.18 -12.41 14.88
C GLY A 292 -2.56 -13.71 15.61
N ILE A 293 -3.86 -13.92 15.86
CA ILE A 293 -4.38 -15.14 16.49
C ILE A 293 -4.06 -16.38 15.63
N ILE A 294 -4.32 -16.33 14.33
CA ILE A 294 -4.00 -17.40 13.36
C ILE A 294 -2.52 -17.76 13.43
N ASN A 295 -1.64 -16.77 13.47
CA ASN A 295 -0.20 -16.98 13.50
C ASN A 295 0.29 -17.58 14.83
N GLU A 296 -0.27 -17.14 15.97
CA GLU A 296 -0.02 -17.69 17.30
C GLU A 296 -0.52 -19.14 17.45
N LEU A 297 -1.71 -19.43 16.90
CA LEU A 297 -2.31 -20.76 16.88
C LEU A 297 -1.78 -21.65 15.74
N ASN A 298 -0.80 -21.18 14.96
CA ASN A 298 -0.23 -21.89 13.83
C ASN A 298 -1.28 -22.42 12.83
N ILE A 299 -2.34 -21.64 12.57
CA ILE A 299 -3.39 -21.98 11.60
C ILE A 299 -2.84 -21.78 10.18
N ASN A 300 -3.17 -22.68 9.28
CA ASN A 300 -2.45 -22.86 8.01
C ASN A 300 -3.23 -22.33 6.80
N ALA A 301 -4.55 -22.18 6.92
CA ALA A 301 -5.40 -21.64 5.88
C ALA A 301 -6.50 -20.77 6.47
N VAL A 302 -6.98 -19.80 5.70
CA VAL A 302 -8.18 -19.03 6.01
C VAL A 302 -9.14 -19.05 4.84
N LEU A 303 -10.43 -19.11 5.14
CA LEU A 303 -11.51 -18.83 4.18
C LEU A 303 -11.97 -17.39 4.38
N ALA A 304 -11.91 -16.58 3.32
CA ALA A 304 -12.21 -15.16 3.35
C ALA A 304 -13.08 -14.74 2.16
N THR A 305 -13.88 -13.70 2.33
CA THR A 305 -14.92 -13.26 1.39
C THR A 305 -14.86 -11.76 1.14
N GLU A 306 -15.43 -11.31 0.01
CA GLU A 306 -15.75 -9.88 -0.25
C GLU A 306 -17.18 -9.77 -0.81
N VAL A 307 -18.17 -10.05 0.04
CA VAL A 307 -19.60 -10.01 -0.28
C VAL A 307 -20.19 -8.65 0.05
N SER A 308 -19.97 -8.15 1.27
CA SER A 308 -20.48 -6.84 1.67
C SER A 308 -19.74 -5.71 0.95
N THR A 309 -20.44 -4.61 0.71
CA THR A 309 -19.86 -3.40 0.09
C THR A 309 -18.81 -2.71 0.99
N HIS A 310 -18.84 -3.04 2.28
CA HIS A 310 -17.89 -2.61 3.30
C HIS A 310 -16.59 -3.41 3.22
N ALA A 311 -16.64 -4.74 3.13
CA ALA A 311 -15.48 -5.64 3.12
C ALA A 311 -14.74 -5.72 1.76
N ARG A 312 -14.84 -4.71 0.91
CA ARG A 312 -14.39 -4.72 -0.51
C ARG A 312 -12.87 -4.89 -0.73
N ARG A 313 -12.07 -4.87 0.33
CA ARG A 313 -10.60 -5.09 0.31
C ARG A 313 -10.17 -6.16 1.32
N ALA A 314 -11.09 -6.92 1.88
CA ALA A 314 -10.80 -7.86 2.96
C ALA A 314 -9.77 -8.94 2.54
N ILE A 315 -9.76 -9.38 1.28
CA ILE A 315 -8.77 -10.36 0.80
C ILE A 315 -7.37 -9.73 0.75
N ARG A 316 -7.27 -8.50 0.24
CA ARG A 316 -6.01 -7.77 0.16
C ARG A 316 -5.46 -7.44 1.54
N GLU A 317 -6.33 -7.07 2.46
CA GLU A 317 -5.98 -6.80 3.85
C GLU A 317 -5.53 -8.07 4.58
N ALA A 318 -6.22 -9.19 4.38
CA ALA A 318 -5.82 -10.50 4.90
C ALA A 318 -4.45 -10.93 4.35
N ASP A 319 -4.20 -10.76 3.04
CA ASP A 319 -2.90 -11.04 2.41
C ASP A 319 -1.79 -10.19 3.03
N PHE A 320 -2.04 -8.89 3.21
CA PHE A 320 -1.05 -8.02 3.82
C PHE A 320 -0.81 -8.39 5.29
N ALA A 321 -1.87 -8.68 6.04
CA ALA A 321 -1.80 -9.06 7.45
C ALA A 321 -0.99 -10.35 7.64
N ARG A 322 -1.20 -11.40 6.82
CA ARG A 322 -0.46 -12.67 7.00
C ARG A 322 1.03 -12.49 6.79
N ARG A 323 1.43 -11.68 5.82
CA ARG A 323 2.84 -11.38 5.52
C ARG A 323 3.48 -10.59 6.64
N LEU A 324 2.76 -9.59 7.17
CA LEU A 324 3.20 -8.80 8.31
C LEU A 324 3.41 -9.67 9.55
N MET A 325 2.46 -10.56 9.86
CA MET A 325 2.56 -11.44 11.03
C MET A 325 3.64 -12.52 10.86
N TYR A 326 3.75 -13.09 9.65
CA TYR A 326 4.83 -14.03 9.31
C TYR A 326 6.22 -13.40 9.52
N PHE A 327 6.42 -12.19 9.00
CA PHE A 327 7.67 -11.46 9.18
C PHE A 327 7.93 -11.18 10.67
N ALA A 328 6.91 -10.70 11.40
CA ALA A 328 7.01 -10.38 12.82
C ALA A 328 7.42 -11.60 13.67
N LYS A 329 6.77 -12.75 13.46
CA LYS A 329 7.08 -14.04 14.11
C LYS A 329 8.49 -14.51 13.78
N THR A 330 8.86 -14.53 12.50
CA THR A 330 10.18 -15.04 12.05
C THR A 330 11.34 -14.21 12.60
N HIS A 331 11.14 -12.89 12.75
CA HIS A 331 12.15 -11.98 13.29
C HIS A 331 12.02 -11.73 14.80
N GLN A 332 11.12 -12.45 15.48
CA GLN A 332 10.84 -12.30 16.92
C GLN A 332 10.61 -10.84 17.34
N SER A 333 9.80 -10.12 16.55
CA SER A 333 9.52 -8.70 16.72
C SER A 333 8.03 -8.44 16.80
N LEU A 334 7.65 -7.31 17.39
CA LEU A 334 6.28 -6.82 17.31
C LEU A 334 6.00 -6.31 15.89
N PRO A 335 4.77 -6.44 15.35
CA PRO A 335 4.41 -5.92 14.02
C PRO A 335 4.50 -4.37 13.93
N LYS A 336 4.77 -3.69 15.05
CA LYS A 336 4.87 -2.23 15.17
C LYS A 336 6.12 -1.69 14.45
N GLY A 337 5.89 -0.92 13.39
CA GLY A 337 6.98 -0.20 12.70
C GLY A 337 7.65 -0.96 11.56
N ILE A 338 7.10 -2.12 11.21
CA ILE A 338 7.55 -2.93 10.08
C ILE A 338 7.05 -2.33 8.77
N HIS A 339 5.74 -2.10 8.65
CA HIS A 339 5.12 -1.43 7.51
C HIS A 339 3.81 -0.74 7.92
N ARG A 340 3.35 0.21 7.10
CA ARG A 340 2.13 1.00 7.35
C ARG A 340 0.92 0.52 6.53
N GLY A 341 0.98 -0.68 5.97
CA GLY A 341 0.01 -1.16 4.97
C GLY A 341 -1.42 -1.27 5.50
N LEU A 342 -1.58 -1.61 6.78
CA LEU A 342 -2.88 -1.67 7.45
C LEU A 342 -3.27 -0.35 8.14
N MET A 343 -2.45 0.71 8.04
CA MET A 343 -2.74 2.02 8.63
C MET A 343 -3.49 2.92 7.63
N GLY A 344 -4.73 2.52 7.33
CA GLY A 344 -5.57 3.17 6.32
C GLY A 344 -6.11 4.54 6.71
N LEU A 345 -6.38 4.80 8.00
CA LEU A 345 -7.05 6.03 8.45
C LEU A 345 -6.12 7.10 9.01
N HIS A 346 -5.07 6.74 9.73
CA HIS A 346 -4.17 7.71 10.38
C HIS A 346 -2.70 7.32 10.22
N GLU A 347 -1.81 8.28 10.43
CA GLU A 347 -0.37 8.07 10.49
C GLU A 347 0.16 8.09 11.93
N LYS A 348 1.40 7.62 12.12
CA LYS A 348 2.08 7.71 13.42
C LYS A 348 2.49 9.12 13.81
N ARG A 349 2.83 9.93 12.79
CA ARG A 349 3.29 11.32 12.93
C ARG A 349 2.63 12.14 11.82
N PRO A 350 1.35 12.51 11.98
CA PRO A 350 0.62 13.22 10.93
C PRO A 350 1.07 14.65 10.72
N PHE A 351 1.49 15.32 11.80
CA PHE A 351 1.92 16.72 11.80
C PHE A 351 3.43 16.77 12.04
N PRO A 352 4.26 16.79 10.99
CA PRO A 352 5.69 16.90 11.16
C PRO A 352 6.08 18.28 11.71
N ASP A 353 5.36 19.33 11.32
CA ASP A 353 5.65 20.73 11.69
C ASP A 353 4.72 21.26 12.79
N SER A 354 5.29 22.03 13.71
CA SER A 354 4.51 22.79 14.68
C SER A 354 3.97 24.09 14.06
N ALA A 355 2.91 24.66 14.65
CA ALA A 355 2.35 25.92 14.18
C ALA A 355 3.38 27.07 14.18
N ASP A 356 4.27 27.10 15.19
CA ASP A 356 5.33 28.10 15.31
C ASP A 356 6.43 27.90 14.27
N GLU A 357 6.84 26.65 14.00
CA GLU A 357 7.81 26.34 12.94
C GLU A 357 7.29 26.79 11.57
N ILE A 358 6.01 26.53 11.27
CA ILE A 358 5.38 26.97 10.02
C ILE A 358 5.32 28.50 9.96
N LYS A 359 5.00 29.16 11.08
CA LYS A 359 4.94 30.63 11.15
C LYS A 359 6.31 31.27 10.89
N GLU A 360 7.39 30.72 11.46
CA GLU A 360 8.74 31.20 11.17
C GLU A 360 9.16 30.93 9.72
N LEU A 361 8.78 29.78 9.16
CA LEU A 361 9.02 29.48 7.75
C LEU A 361 8.28 30.47 6.82
N ALA A 362 7.02 30.77 7.12
CA ALA A 362 6.21 31.71 6.35
C ALA A 362 6.85 33.10 6.25
N LYS A 363 7.51 33.58 7.34
CA LYS A 363 8.24 34.86 7.34
C LYS A 363 9.42 34.91 6.37
N THR A 364 9.90 33.78 5.85
CA THR A 364 11.01 33.73 4.89
C THR A 364 10.56 33.76 3.43
N VAL A 365 9.27 33.51 3.17
CA VAL A 365 8.70 33.46 1.81
C VAL A 365 8.55 34.86 1.25
N ARG A 366 8.93 35.04 -0.03
CA ARG A 366 8.91 36.34 -0.74
C ARG A 366 8.21 36.28 -2.09
N ASP A 367 7.87 35.09 -2.56
CA ASP A 367 7.15 34.84 -3.81
C ASP A 367 5.62 34.76 -3.59
N PRO A 368 4.82 34.99 -4.64
CA PRO A 368 3.36 34.97 -4.54
C PRO A 368 2.76 33.57 -4.44
N SER A 369 3.54 32.49 -4.58
CA SER A 369 3.01 31.13 -4.62
C SER A 369 2.54 30.67 -3.24
N PHE A 370 1.30 30.19 -3.18
CA PHE A 370 0.72 29.63 -1.97
C PHE A 370 1.37 28.31 -1.58
N ARG A 371 1.75 28.22 -0.32
CA ARG A 371 2.20 26.99 0.34
C ARG A 371 1.15 26.59 1.36
N ILE A 372 0.82 25.30 1.37
CA ILE A 372 -0.14 24.72 2.31
C ILE A 372 0.62 23.71 3.17
N GLN A 373 0.44 23.82 4.50
CA GLN A 373 0.99 22.88 5.47
C GLN A 373 -0.06 22.60 6.55
N THR A 374 0.08 21.48 7.24
CA THR A 374 -0.78 21.13 8.38
C THR A 374 0.04 21.06 9.66
N SER A 375 -0.54 21.53 10.76
CA SER A 375 -0.07 21.31 12.12
C SER A 375 -1.22 20.81 12.98
N GLU A 376 -0.95 20.49 14.26
CA GLU A 376 -2.02 20.18 15.22
C GLU A 376 -3.09 21.29 15.30
N SER A 377 -2.71 22.55 15.05
CA SER A 377 -3.62 23.69 15.13
C SER A 377 -4.55 23.84 13.91
N GLY A 378 -4.24 23.20 12.78
CA GLY A 378 -5.06 23.26 11.57
C GLY A 378 -4.26 23.38 10.28
N ILE A 379 -4.88 23.98 9.27
CA ILE A 379 -4.35 24.17 7.93
C ILE A 379 -3.74 25.57 7.85
N HIS A 380 -2.45 25.62 7.50
CA HIS A 380 -1.71 26.84 7.27
C HIS A 380 -1.65 27.09 5.77
N ILE A 381 -2.02 28.28 5.32
CA ILE A 381 -1.77 28.75 3.96
C ILE A 381 -1.00 30.07 4.01
N TYR A 382 0.08 30.16 3.24
CA TYR A 382 0.91 31.34 3.26
C TYR A 382 1.67 31.58 1.95
N ASN A 383 1.98 32.83 1.69
CA ASN A 383 2.85 33.30 0.62
C ASN A 383 3.53 34.61 1.08
N ARG A 384 4.03 35.44 0.17
CA ARG A 384 4.58 36.76 0.51
C ARG A 384 3.57 37.77 1.09
N ASP A 385 2.29 37.61 0.78
CA ASP A 385 1.22 38.57 1.10
C ASP A 385 0.60 38.31 2.48
N GLY A 386 0.74 37.09 3.01
CA GLY A 386 0.27 36.77 4.35
C GLY A 386 0.43 35.30 4.75
N HIS A 387 0.12 35.02 6.02
CA HIS A 387 0.00 33.68 6.59
C HIS A 387 -1.32 33.58 7.36
N TYR A 388 -2.14 32.61 6.97
CA TYR A 388 -3.46 32.36 7.52
C TYR A 388 -3.55 30.92 8.05
N LEU A 389 -4.29 30.75 9.15
CA LEU A 389 -4.51 29.48 9.83
C LEU A 389 -6.01 29.30 10.09
N ALA A 390 -6.56 28.17 9.65
CA ALA A 390 -7.92 27.76 9.96
C ALA A 390 -8.07 26.23 9.91
N GLN A 391 -9.16 25.71 10.49
CA GLN A 391 -9.53 24.29 10.38
C GLN A 391 -10.50 24.05 9.22
N ASP A 392 -11.19 25.09 8.79
CA ASP A 392 -12.14 25.08 7.68
C ASP A 392 -11.54 25.84 6.48
N PRO A 393 -11.28 25.19 5.33
CA PRO A 393 -10.83 25.84 4.11
C PRO A 393 -11.67 27.04 3.67
N PHE A 394 -12.98 27.05 3.95
CA PHE A 394 -13.84 28.19 3.62
C PHE A 394 -13.47 29.47 4.36
N GLN A 395 -12.85 29.36 5.54
CA GLN A 395 -12.34 30.51 6.29
C GLN A 395 -11.01 31.05 5.72
N LEU A 396 -10.27 30.22 4.98
CA LEU A 396 -9.02 30.62 4.34
C LEU A 396 -9.26 31.40 3.04
N PHE A 397 -10.23 30.97 2.24
CA PHE A 397 -10.45 31.46 0.88
C PHE A 397 -10.59 33.00 0.75
N PRO A 398 -11.33 33.72 1.61
CA PRO A 398 -11.48 35.17 1.53
C PRO A 398 -10.16 35.94 1.63
N HIS A 399 -9.12 35.33 2.21
CA HIS A 399 -7.81 35.96 2.40
C HIS A 399 -6.87 35.82 1.18
N LEU A 400 -7.24 35.01 0.18
CA LEU A 400 -6.34 34.61 -0.90
C LEU A 400 -6.45 35.46 -2.16
N ASN A 401 -7.48 36.31 -2.26
CA ASN A 401 -7.75 37.19 -3.42
C ASN A 401 -7.81 36.45 -4.77
N LEU A 402 -8.35 35.21 -4.80
CA LEU A 402 -8.42 34.36 -6.00
C LEU A 402 -9.77 34.42 -6.73
N ALA A 403 -10.65 35.37 -6.40
CA ALA A 403 -12.02 35.42 -6.92
C ALA A 403 -12.09 35.53 -8.47
N GLU A 404 -11.13 36.23 -9.07
CA GLU A 404 -11.05 36.45 -10.52
C GLU A 404 -10.17 35.41 -11.25
N ASP A 405 -9.57 34.46 -10.52
CA ASP A 405 -8.70 33.41 -11.08
C ASP A 405 -9.27 32.04 -10.76
N GLY A 406 -10.23 31.61 -11.59
CA GLY A 406 -10.94 30.36 -11.39
C GLY A 406 -10.04 29.12 -11.37
N SER A 407 -8.92 29.13 -12.10
CA SER A 407 -7.99 27.99 -12.16
C SER A 407 -7.19 27.87 -10.87
N HIS A 408 -6.62 28.97 -10.37
CA HIS A 408 -5.93 28.96 -9.08
C HIS A 408 -6.89 28.75 -7.90
N ALA A 409 -8.08 29.33 -7.95
CA ALA A 409 -9.12 29.10 -6.94
C ALA A 409 -9.49 27.61 -6.85
N PHE A 410 -9.65 26.93 -7.98
CA PHE A 410 -9.91 25.49 -8.03
C PHE A 410 -8.77 24.68 -7.43
N TYR A 411 -7.52 24.93 -7.85
CA TYR A 411 -6.35 24.23 -7.32
C TYR A 411 -6.22 24.38 -5.80
N ILE A 412 -6.31 25.60 -5.29
CA ILE A 412 -6.21 25.85 -3.84
C ILE A 412 -7.39 25.22 -3.09
N GLY A 413 -8.59 25.26 -3.66
CA GLY A 413 -9.76 24.58 -3.09
C GLY A 413 -9.53 23.07 -2.94
N VAL A 414 -8.99 22.41 -3.97
CA VAL A 414 -8.66 20.98 -3.93
C VAL A 414 -7.59 20.68 -2.89
N GLU A 415 -6.49 21.44 -2.88
CA GLU A 415 -5.38 21.20 -1.94
C GLU A 415 -5.78 21.45 -0.49
N THR A 416 -6.54 22.51 -0.20
CA THR A 416 -6.99 22.83 1.16
C THR A 416 -8.06 21.85 1.65
N ALA A 417 -8.94 21.35 0.78
CA ALA A 417 -9.85 20.25 1.11
C ALA A 417 -9.08 18.95 1.42
N ARG A 418 -8.04 18.62 0.64
CA ARG A 418 -7.18 17.46 0.92
C ARG A 418 -6.44 17.63 2.25
N ALA A 419 -5.91 18.83 2.54
CA ALA A 419 -5.27 19.15 3.81
C ALA A 419 -6.24 19.05 4.99
N GLN A 420 -7.51 19.43 4.81
CA GLN A 420 -8.55 19.28 5.83
C GLN A 420 -8.81 17.81 6.16
N ILE A 421 -9.04 16.97 5.15
CA ILE A 421 -9.22 15.53 5.34
C ILE A 421 -8.01 14.95 6.07
N ALA A 422 -6.80 15.36 5.66
CA ALA A 422 -5.59 14.89 6.29
C ALA A 422 -5.50 15.30 7.76
N TRP A 423 -5.83 16.55 8.08
CA TRP A 423 -5.83 17.04 9.46
C TRP A 423 -6.88 16.32 10.32
N GLN A 424 -8.12 16.16 9.83
CA GLN A 424 -9.21 15.50 10.56
C GLN A 424 -8.91 14.04 10.88
N LEU A 425 -8.33 13.30 9.93
CA LEU A 425 -8.03 11.87 10.09
C LEU A 425 -6.66 11.63 10.75
N GLY A 426 -5.86 12.67 10.99
CA GLY A 426 -4.48 12.51 11.41
C GLY A 426 -3.66 11.76 10.36
N LYS A 427 -3.72 12.20 9.10
CA LYS A 427 -2.84 11.81 8.00
C LYS A 427 -1.76 12.85 7.76
N ARG A 428 -0.66 12.41 7.16
CA ARG A 428 0.35 13.33 6.64
C ARG A 428 -0.14 13.95 5.35
N TYR A 429 -0.16 15.28 5.33
CA TYR A 429 -0.40 16.05 4.13
C TYR A 429 0.94 16.43 3.49
N THR A 430 1.02 16.32 2.17
CA THR A 430 2.04 16.98 1.36
C THR A 430 1.32 17.58 0.17
N GLN A 431 1.53 18.88 -0.05
CA GLN A 431 0.98 19.57 -1.21
C GLN A 431 1.40 18.87 -2.51
N ASP A 432 0.47 18.80 -3.45
CA ASP A 432 0.61 18.10 -4.74
C ASP A 432 0.78 16.57 -4.64
N GLN A 433 0.54 15.98 -3.46
CA GLN A 433 0.53 14.52 -3.27
C GLN A 433 -0.83 14.02 -2.79
N GLU A 434 -1.21 12.85 -3.30
CA GLU A 434 -2.38 12.14 -2.81
C GLU A 434 -2.14 11.57 -1.41
N LEU A 435 -3.21 11.54 -0.61
CA LEU A 435 -3.19 10.91 0.70
C LEU A 435 -2.94 9.40 0.54
N GLN A 436 -2.17 8.85 1.47
CA GLN A 436 -1.84 7.43 1.48
C GLN A 436 -2.85 6.65 2.32
N TRP A 437 -3.44 5.60 1.76
CA TRP A 437 -4.51 4.81 2.39
C TRP A 437 -4.09 3.36 2.69
N GLY A 438 -2.79 3.07 2.67
CA GLY A 438 -2.30 1.70 2.85
C GLY A 438 -2.83 0.78 1.75
N VAL A 439 -3.28 -0.42 2.13
CA VAL A 439 -3.84 -1.40 1.20
C VAL A 439 -5.34 -1.23 0.93
N ALA A 440 -5.99 -0.23 1.55
CA ALA A 440 -7.42 0.03 1.36
C ALA A 440 -7.76 0.59 -0.05
N VAL A 441 -6.75 1.08 -0.77
CA VAL A 441 -6.90 1.52 -2.16
C VAL A 441 -5.86 0.84 -3.03
N GLU A 442 -6.17 0.69 -4.31
CA GLU A 442 -5.13 0.47 -5.31
C GLU A 442 -4.28 1.73 -5.35
N MET A 443 -3.05 1.60 -4.88
CA MET A 443 -2.06 2.61 -5.23
C MET A 443 -1.92 2.52 -6.73
N PRO A 444 -2.14 3.63 -7.48
CA PRO A 444 -1.73 3.62 -8.86
C PRO A 444 -0.26 3.20 -8.83
N GLU A 445 0.07 2.11 -9.53
CA GLU A 445 1.46 1.88 -9.92
C GLU A 445 1.97 3.23 -10.35
N SER A 446 3.10 3.67 -9.80
CA SER A 446 3.73 4.91 -10.24
C SER A 446 3.73 4.82 -11.76
N LYS A 447 2.82 5.57 -12.42
CA LYS A 447 2.63 5.42 -13.85
C LYS A 447 3.93 5.91 -14.45
N VAL A 448 4.85 4.98 -14.66
CA VAL A 448 5.64 4.97 -15.87
C VAL A 448 4.57 4.79 -16.93
N THR A 449 4.01 5.93 -17.36
CA THR A 449 3.00 5.99 -18.40
C THR A 449 3.47 5.08 -19.53
N PRO A 450 2.61 4.17 -20.05
CA PRO A 450 2.96 3.39 -21.22
C PRO A 450 3.45 4.38 -22.28
N GLN A 451 4.70 4.22 -22.69
CA GLN A 451 5.29 5.02 -23.76
C GLN A 451 4.47 4.74 -25.02
N THR A 452 3.56 5.67 -25.35
CA THR A 452 3.12 5.80 -26.73
C THR A 452 4.23 6.56 -27.44
N ASP A 453 4.89 5.88 -28.37
CA ASP A 453 5.89 6.44 -29.28
C ASP A 453 5.22 7.48 -30.20
N ASN A 454 4.92 8.66 -29.67
CA ASN A 454 4.72 9.86 -30.46
C ASN A 454 6.04 10.62 -30.51
N LYS A 455 6.59 10.75 -31.72
CA LYS A 455 7.87 11.40 -32.04
C LYS A 455 7.98 12.90 -31.69
N ASN A 456 7.02 13.49 -30.98
CA ASN A 456 6.94 14.94 -30.66
C ASN A 456 6.80 15.26 -29.16
N ASP A 457 7.20 14.35 -28.29
CA ASP A 457 6.97 14.48 -26.85
C ASP A 457 8.24 14.92 -26.10
N GLU A 458 8.89 15.97 -26.61
CA GLU A 458 9.97 16.64 -25.89
C GLU A 458 9.40 17.57 -24.81
N ALA A 459 9.98 17.52 -23.62
CA ALA A 459 9.58 18.33 -22.48
C ALA A 459 10.79 19.01 -21.86
N TYR A 460 10.58 20.21 -21.30
CA TYR A 460 11.62 21.03 -20.69
C TYR A 460 11.15 21.49 -19.32
N ILE A 461 11.96 21.28 -18.29
CA ILE A 461 11.63 21.64 -16.91
C ILE A 461 12.38 22.90 -16.50
N CYS A 462 11.66 23.86 -15.94
CA CYS A 462 12.22 25.04 -15.30
C CYS A 462 12.99 24.64 -14.05
N LEU A 463 14.29 24.95 -14.00
CA LEU A 463 15.14 24.60 -12.86
C LEU A 463 14.86 25.44 -11.61
N ALA A 464 14.20 26.59 -11.78
CA ALA A 464 13.86 27.49 -10.69
C ALA A 464 12.57 27.09 -9.95
N CYS A 465 11.52 26.71 -10.69
CA CYS A 465 10.18 26.47 -10.11
C CYS A 465 9.58 25.10 -10.47
N GLY A 466 10.25 24.28 -11.28
CA GLY A 466 9.77 22.96 -11.66
C GLY A 466 8.64 22.94 -12.70
N PHE A 467 8.26 24.08 -13.28
CA PHE A 467 7.29 24.13 -14.38
C PHE A 467 7.78 23.30 -15.57
N VAL A 468 6.95 22.39 -16.09
CA VAL A 468 7.28 21.55 -17.23
C VAL A 468 6.55 22.05 -18.47
N TYR A 469 7.31 22.56 -19.43
CA TYR A 469 6.82 22.80 -20.78
C TYR A 469 6.84 21.49 -21.57
N LYS A 470 5.74 21.15 -22.25
CA LYS A 470 5.66 20.00 -23.16
C LYS A 470 5.32 20.51 -24.56
N GLU A 471 6.16 20.21 -25.56
CA GLU A 471 5.97 20.69 -26.92
C GLU A 471 4.60 20.25 -27.48
N ALA A 472 4.20 19.00 -27.24
CA ALA A 472 2.90 18.47 -27.66
C ALA A 472 1.69 19.24 -27.11
N ILE A 473 1.83 19.94 -25.97
CA ILE A 473 0.75 20.70 -25.33
C ILE A 473 0.84 22.19 -25.64
N GLY A 474 2.07 22.73 -25.76
CA GLY A 474 2.30 24.17 -25.85
C GLY A 474 1.83 24.92 -24.59
N ILE A 475 1.64 26.24 -24.72
CA ILE A 475 0.99 27.11 -23.74
C ILE A 475 0.03 28.04 -24.50
N PRO A 476 -1.13 27.55 -24.98
CA PRO A 476 -2.01 28.34 -25.86
C PRO A 476 -2.45 29.68 -25.26
N ASN A 477 -2.69 29.70 -23.94
CA ASN A 477 -3.10 30.90 -23.21
C ASN A 477 -1.99 31.97 -23.11
N ALA A 478 -0.74 31.61 -23.40
CA ALA A 478 0.41 32.52 -23.45
C ALA A 478 0.91 32.74 -24.89
N GLY A 479 0.09 32.42 -25.90
CA GLY A 479 0.44 32.60 -27.31
C GLY A 479 1.44 31.57 -27.87
N ILE A 480 1.66 30.45 -27.18
CA ILE A 480 2.51 29.34 -27.63
C ILE A 480 1.62 28.14 -28.01
N PRO A 481 1.31 27.91 -29.30
CA PRO A 481 0.44 26.82 -29.71
C PRO A 481 0.96 25.42 -29.35
N ALA A 482 0.06 24.45 -29.24
CA ALA A 482 0.43 23.04 -29.15
C ALA A 482 1.27 22.63 -30.37
N GLY A 483 2.35 21.89 -30.14
CA GLY A 483 3.33 21.49 -31.15
C GLY A 483 4.47 22.50 -31.36
N THR A 484 4.53 23.60 -30.62
CA THR A 484 5.65 24.55 -30.72
C THR A 484 6.92 23.90 -30.16
N ALA A 485 7.94 23.71 -30.99
CA ALA A 485 9.20 23.14 -30.54
C ALA A 485 9.93 24.10 -29.59
N TRP A 486 10.73 23.57 -28.67
CA TRP A 486 11.54 24.37 -27.77
C TRP A 486 12.56 25.21 -28.52
N ALA A 487 13.06 24.73 -29.66
CA ALA A 487 13.90 25.51 -30.56
C ALA A 487 13.19 26.79 -31.05
N ASP A 488 11.88 26.70 -31.29
CA ASP A 488 11.06 27.78 -31.86
C ASP A 488 10.46 28.73 -30.81
N MET A 489 10.63 28.44 -29.52
CA MET A 489 10.26 29.37 -28.44
C MET A 489 11.02 30.71 -28.58
N PRO A 490 10.32 31.86 -28.46
CA PRO A 490 10.95 33.18 -28.51
C PRO A 490 12.14 33.31 -27.55
N SER A 491 13.18 34.04 -27.94
CA SER A 491 14.40 34.19 -27.12
C SER A 491 14.17 35.00 -25.83
N ASP A 492 13.16 35.86 -25.85
CA ASP A 492 12.68 36.67 -24.74
C ASP A 492 11.57 35.97 -23.92
N TRP A 493 11.22 34.73 -24.29
CA TRP A 493 10.26 33.95 -23.52
C TRP A 493 10.79 33.66 -22.11
N VAL A 494 9.93 33.90 -21.13
CA VAL A 494 10.19 33.65 -19.71
C VAL A 494 9.22 32.61 -19.16
N CYS A 495 9.67 31.88 -18.14
CA CYS A 495 8.82 30.94 -17.44
C CYS A 495 7.54 31.63 -16.93
N PRO A 496 6.34 31.15 -17.27
CA PRO A 496 5.09 31.80 -16.84
C PRO A 496 4.86 31.71 -15.33
N VAL A 497 5.59 30.81 -14.64
CA VAL A 497 5.45 30.59 -13.19
C VAL A 497 6.41 31.46 -12.38
N CYS A 498 7.67 31.63 -12.83
CA CYS A 498 8.69 32.32 -12.02
C CYS A 498 9.50 33.40 -12.77
N GLY A 499 9.24 33.63 -14.05
CA GLY A 499 9.86 34.72 -14.83
C GLY A 499 11.33 34.50 -15.21
N VAL A 500 11.91 33.33 -14.93
CA VAL A 500 13.29 33.04 -15.37
C VAL A 500 13.35 32.82 -16.88
N MET A 501 14.50 33.13 -17.46
CA MET A 501 14.74 33.02 -18.91
C MET A 501 14.69 31.58 -19.39
N LYS A 502 14.43 31.39 -20.70
CA LYS A 502 14.53 30.12 -21.42
C LYS A 502 15.83 29.34 -21.14
N THR A 503 16.94 30.02 -20.84
CA THR A 503 18.23 29.39 -20.50
C THR A 503 18.22 28.59 -19.19
N GLU A 504 17.26 28.83 -18.30
CA GLU A 504 17.11 28.16 -17.00
C GLU A 504 16.20 26.92 -17.08
N PHE A 505 16.00 26.38 -18.28
CA PHE A 505 15.23 25.17 -18.53
C PHE A 505 16.13 24.05 -19.02
N GLU A 506 15.79 22.83 -18.63
CA GLU A 506 16.53 21.64 -19.01
C GLU A 506 15.60 20.62 -19.69
N LYS A 507 16.09 20.00 -20.77
CA LYS A 507 15.37 18.94 -21.46
C LYS A 507 15.14 17.77 -20.50
N VAL A 508 13.89 17.37 -20.36
CA VAL A 508 13.49 16.16 -19.63
C VAL A 508 13.86 14.97 -20.51
N ILE A 509 14.96 14.30 -20.18
CA ILE A 509 15.41 13.10 -20.89
C ILE A 509 14.50 11.94 -20.47
N LYS A 510 13.89 11.26 -21.45
CA LYS A 510 13.14 10.03 -21.21
C LYS A 510 14.14 8.93 -20.83
N SER A 511 14.04 8.42 -19.60
CA SER A 511 14.76 7.23 -19.11
C SER A 511 13.95 5.97 -19.33
#